data_AF-A0A2X2SMS5-F1
#
_entry.id   AF-A0A2X2SMS5-F1
#
_cell.length_a   1.000
_cell.length_b   1.000
_cell.length_c   1.000
_cell.angle_alpha   90.00
_cell.angle_beta   90.00
_cell.angle_gamma   90.00
#
_symmetry.space_group_name_H-M   'P 1'
#
loop_
_entity.id
_entity.type
_entity.pdbx_description
1 polymer ?
#
loop_
_entity_poly.entity_id
_entity_poly.type
_entity_poly.pdbx_seq_one_letter_code
_entity_poly.pdbx_strand_id
1 'polypeptide(L)'
;MKDTITALLPKLTPRTDDSFLKDIHKEYLDLEKSLDDYTKKKTEENQIDPEYAAKLLDKYAANDAIFTVDTGMNVVWAARFIKGTGKRYLTGSFNHGSMANALQWQLAQQLPPKADKW
;
A
#
# COMPACT_ATOMS: atom_id res chain seq x y z
N MET A 1 1.79 -20.89 -3.34
CA MET A 1 2.37 -20.01 -4.40
C MET A 1 3.90 -19.99 -4.38
N LYS A 2 4.54 -19.85 -3.21
CA LYS A 2 6.02 -19.85 -3.08
C LYS A 2 6.68 -21.12 -3.63
N ASP A 3 6.14 -22.29 -3.31
CA ASP A 3 6.69 -23.58 -3.76
C ASP A 3 6.59 -23.73 -5.29
N THR A 4 5.48 -23.28 -5.87
CA THR A 4 5.25 -23.27 -7.32
C THR A 4 6.29 -22.40 -8.03
N ILE A 5 6.55 -21.19 -7.55
CA ILE A 5 7.56 -20.29 -8.14
C ILE A 5 8.95 -20.93 -8.05
N THR A 6 9.29 -21.51 -6.88
CA THR A 6 10.60 -22.15 -6.65
C THR A 6 10.82 -23.34 -7.58
N ALA A 7 9.77 -24.15 -7.82
CA ALA A 7 9.85 -25.29 -8.73
C ALA A 7 9.88 -24.89 -10.22
N LEU A 8 9.25 -23.76 -10.57
CA LEU A 8 9.13 -23.30 -11.95
C LEU A 8 10.37 -22.53 -12.44
N LEU A 9 10.98 -21.70 -11.59
CA LEU A 9 12.10 -20.83 -11.98
C LEU A 9 13.25 -21.56 -12.69
N PRO A 10 13.75 -22.72 -12.22
CA PRO A 10 14.84 -23.44 -12.91
C PRO A 10 14.45 -24.00 -14.28
N LYS A 11 13.16 -24.08 -14.60
CA LYS A 11 12.63 -24.61 -15.87
C LYS A 11 12.43 -23.52 -16.93
N LEU A 12 12.56 -22.24 -16.57
CA LEU A 12 12.36 -21.12 -17.48
C LEU A 12 13.69 -20.72 -18.12
N THR A 13 13.66 -20.48 -19.43
CA THR A 13 14.78 -19.85 -20.13
C THR A 13 14.74 -18.34 -19.91
N PRO A 14 15.83 -17.70 -19.43
CA PRO A 14 15.87 -16.26 -19.28
C PRO A 14 15.62 -15.54 -20.62
N ARG A 15 14.71 -14.58 -20.63
CA ARG A 15 14.46 -13.69 -21.77
C ARG A 15 15.36 -12.46 -21.64
N THR A 16 16.08 -12.12 -22.70
CA THR A 16 16.99 -10.95 -22.74
C THR A 16 16.31 -9.68 -23.25
N ASP A 17 15.25 -9.81 -24.03
CA ASP A 17 14.43 -8.70 -24.49
C ASP A 17 13.53 -8.21 -23.34
N ASP A 18 13.83 -7.00 -22.87
CA ASP A 18 13.15 -6.29 -21.79
C ASP A 18 12.37 -5.06 -22.27
N SER A 19 12.14 -4.92 -23.59
CA SER A 19 11.44 -3.76 -24.18
C SER A 19 10.09 -3.48 -23.52
N PHE A 20 9.24 -4.50 -23.42
CA PHE A 20 7.94 -4.40 -22.74
C PHE A 20 8.06 -4.02 -21.26
N LEU A 21 9.05 -4.58 -20.55
CA LEU A 21 9.29 -4.24 -19.14
C LEU A 21 9.67 -2.77 -18.99
N LYS A 22 10.55 -2.26 -19.86
CA LYS A 22 10.97 -0.86 -19.89
C LYS A 22 9.80 0.07 -20.19
N ASP A 23 8.94 -0.30 -21.13
CA ASP A 23 7.77 0.50 -21.51
C ASP A 23 6.79 0.64 -20.34
N ILE A 24 6.39 -0.47 -19.72
CA ILE A 24 5.48 -0.45 -18.55
C ILE A 24 6.13 0.24 -17.35
N HIS A 25 7.44 0.05 -17.13
CA HIS A 25 8.14 0.75 -16.05
C HIS A 25 8.15 2.26 -16.26
N LYS A 26 8.31 2.73 -17.50
CA LYS A 26 8.21 4.15 -17.82
C LYS A 26 6.81 4.70 -17.53
N GLU A 27 5.75 4.00 -17.97
CA GLU A 27 4.37 4.39 -17.68
C GLU A 27 4.10 4.48 -16.17
N TYR A 28 4.63 3.53 -15.41
CA TYR A 28 4.55 3.55 -13.95
C TYR A 28 5.23 4.78 -13.33
N LEU A 29 6.45 5.12 -13.78
CA LEU A 29 7.16 6.31 -13.30
C LEU A 29 6.42 7.61 -13.64
N ASP A 30 5.83 7.70 -14.83
CA ASP A 30 5.02 8.85 -15.24
C ASP A 30 3.75 8.97 -14.38
N LEU A 31 3.12 7.84 -14.03
CA LEU A 31 1.98 7.80 -13.10
C LEU A 31 2.36 8.26 -11.69
N GLU A 32 3.46 7.76 -11.14
CA GLU A 32 3.97 8.19 -9.82
C GLU A 32 4.24 9.69 -9.79
N LYS A 33 4.87 10.23 -10.85
CA LYS A 33 5.08 11.67 -10.99
C LYS A 33 3.76 12.45 -11.03
N SER A 34 2.77 11.96 -11.77
CA SER A 34 1.45 12.59 -11.86
C SER A 34 0.74 12.66 -10.50
N LEU A 35 0.78 11.58 -9.72
CA LEU A 35 0.26 11.55 -8.35
C LEU A 35 1.00 12.55 -7.45
N ASP A 36 2.31 12.62 -7.60
CA ASP A 36 3.16 13.55 -6.86
C ASP A 36 2.83 15.01 -7.15
N ASP A 37 2.63 15.35 -8.43
CA ASP A 37 2.29 16.70 -8.85
C ASP A 37 0.86 17.07 -8.47
N TYR A 38 -0.08 16.12 -8.46
CA TYR A 38 -1.43 16.32 -7.93
C TYR A 38 -1.40 16.78 -6.47
N THR A 39 -0.64 16.09 -5.61
CA THR A 39 -0.53 16.41 -4.17
C THR A 39 0.24 17.70 -3.85
N LYS A 40 0.89 18.35 -4.83
CA LYS A 40 1.61 19.63 -4.65
C LYS A 40 0.77 20.84 -5.01
N LYS A 41 -0.39 20.65 -5.65
CA LYS A 41 -1.26 21.77 -6.03
C LYS A 41 -1.76 22.48 -4.75
N LYS A 42 -1.88 23.80 -4.82
CA LYS A 42 -2.45 24.57 -3.71
C LYS A 42 -3.91 24.18 -3.54
N THR A 43 -4.26 23.77 -2.33
CA THR A 43 -5.65 23.76 -1.86
C THR A 43 -6.14 25.18 -1.63
N GLU A 44 -7.46 25.33 -1.53
CA GLU A 44 -8.05 26.57 -1.02
C GLU A 44 -7.54 26.84 0.41
N GLU A 45 -7.54 28.12 0.79
CA GLU A 45 -7.11 28.52 2.12
C GLU A 45 -7.92 27.78 3.20
N ASN A 46 -7.24 27.19 4.18
CA ASN A 46 -7.80 26.39 5.26
C ASN A 46 -8.41 25.02 4.87
N GLN A 47 -8.10 24.48 3.68
CA GLN A 47 -8.47 23.10 3.31
C GLN A 47 -7.25 22.18 3.23
N ILE A 48 -7.42 20.92 3.64
CA ILE A 48 -6.40 19.87 3.54
C ILE A 48 -6.89 18.82 2.55
N ASP A 49 -6.10 18.58 1.50
CA ASP A 49 -6.35 17.47 0.58
C ASP A 49 -6.05 16.13 1.26
N PRO A 50 -6.98 15.17 1.25
CA PRO A 50 -6.76 13.87 1.88
C PRO A 50 -5.63 13.07 1.20
N GLU A 51 -5.42 13.25 -0.10
CA GLU A 51 -4.29 12.67 -0.85
C GLU A 51 -2.94 13.19 -0.33
N TYR A 52 -2.86 14.50 -0.05
CA TYR A 52 -1.66 15.10 0.51
C TYR A 52 -1.39 14.58 1.93
N ALA A 53 -2.44 14.48 2.76
CA ALA A 53 -2.33 13.90 4.10
C ALA A 53 -1.84 12.44 4.05
N ALA A 54 -2.36 11.61 3.13
CA ALA A 54 -1.93 10.23 2.95
C ALA A 54 -0.46 10.13 2.51
N LYS A 55 0.00 11.02 1.63
CA LYS A 55 1.41 11.11 1.21
C LYS A 55 2.33 11.50 2.37
N LEU A 56 1.91 12.45 3.22
CA LEU A 56 2.68 12.80 4.41
C LEU A 56 2.71 11.64 5.43
N LEU A 57 1.60 10.91 5.57
CA LEU A 57 1.54 9.74 6.43
C LEU A 57 2.56 8.68 5.97
N ASP A 58 2.63 8.38 4.66
CA ASP A 58 3.64 7.48 4.10
C ASP A 58 5.07 7.96 4.40
N LYS A 59 5.33 9.26 4.20
CA LYS A 59 6.66 9.86 4.38
C LYS A 59 7.17 9.77 5.83
N TYR A 60 6.29 9.97 6.81
CA TYR A 60 6.67 10.05 8.22
C TYR A 60 6.42 8.77 9.01
N ALA A 61 5.64 7.81 8.48
CA ALA A 61 5.41 6.55 9.13
C ALA A 61 6.70 5.71 9.24
N ALA A 62 6.81 4.94 10.32
CA ALA A 62 7.92 4.02 10.53
C ALA A 62 8.08 3.02 9.38
N ASN A 63 9.30 2.51 9.20
CA ASN A 63 9.63 1.56 8.14
C ASN A 63 8.96 0.20 8.32
N ASP A 64 8.45 -0.10 9.51
CA ASP A 64 7.72 -1.30 9.92
C ASP A 64 6.30 -0.99 10.42
N ALA A 65 5.77 0.19 10.09
CA ALA A 65 4.45 0.61 10.50
C ALA A 65 3.35 -0.37 10.04
N ILE A 66 2.36 -0.55 10.91
CA ILE A 66 1.11 -1.24 10.60
C ILE A 66 0.06 -0.19 10.27
N PHE A 67 -0.54 -0.27 9.08
CA PHE A 67 -1.62 0.59 8.61
C PHE A 67 -2.93 -0.18 8.64
N THR A 68 -3.90 0.34 9.38
CA THR A 68 -5.27 -0.16 9.39
C THR A 68 -6.15 0.82 8.62
N VAL A 69 -6.81 0.34 7.57
CA VAL A 69 -7.51 1.18 6.59
C VAL A 69 -8.99 0.87 6.66
N ASP A 70 -9.81 1.89 6.96
CA ASP A 70 -11.26 1.71 6.97
C ASP A 70 -11.76 1.53 5.54
N THR A 71 -12.98 1.07 5.36
CA THR A 71 -13.58 0.99 4.03
C THR A 71 -14.10 2.37 3.61
N GLY A 72 -13.81 2.77 2.38
CA GLY A 72 -14.15 4.07 1.82
C GLY A 72 -13.03 4.63 0.96
N MET A 73 -13.00 5.95 0.78
CA MET A 73 -11.96 6.63 0.01
C MET A 73 -10.54 6.43 0.58
N ASN A 74 -10.43 6.11 1.87
CA ASN A 74 -9.18 5.72 2.52
C ASN A 74 -8.56 4.44 1.98
N VAL A 75 -9.34 3.50 1.46
CA VAL A 75 -8.77 2.38 0.70
C VAL A 75 -8.05 2.90 -0.55
N VAL A 76 -8.64 3.88 -1.24
CA VAL A 76 -8.05 4.48 -2.46
C VAL A 76 -6.77 5.26 -2.12
N TRP A 77 -6.80 6.09 -1.07
CA TRP A 77 -5.63 6.84 -0.64
C TRP A 77 -4.51 5.90 -0.17
N ALA A 78 -4.84 4.87 0.61
CA ALA A 78 -3.86 3.91 1.07
C ALA A 78 -3.23 3.14 -0.10
N ALA A 79 -4.04 2.68 -1.06
CA ALA A 79 -3.56 1.93 -2.22
C ALA A 79 -2.67 2.76 -3.16
N ARG A 80 -2.89 4.09 -3.25
CA ARG A 80 -2.12 4.97 -4.14
C ARG A 80 -0.86 5.54 -3.49
N PHE A 81 -0.94 5.92 -2.21
CA PHE A 81 0.08 6.75 -1.57
C PHE A 81 0.93 6.02 -0.51
N ILE A 82 0.44 4.94 0.10
CA ILE A 82 1.24 4.19 1.09
C ILE A 82 2.13 3.19 0.36
N LYS A 83 3.45 3.33 0.53
CA LYS A 83 4.46 2.46 -0.10
C LYS A 83 4.86 1.32 0.83
N GLY A 84 4.87 0.11 0.27
CA GLY A 84 5.38 -1.07 0.95
C GLY A 84 6.92 -1.04 1.03
N THR A 85 7.46 -1.28 2.22
CA THR A 85 8.91 -1.39 2.47
C THR A 85 9.39 -2.85 2.54
N GLY A 86 8.47 -3.81 2.38
CA GLY A 86 8.67 -5.22 2.73
C GLY A 86 8.56 -5.52 4.23
N LYS A 87 8.50 -4.49 5.09
CA LYS A 87 8.28 -4.60 6.55
C LYS A 87 6.96 -4.01 7.02
N ARG A 88 6.47 -2.97 6.33
CA ARG A 88 5.13 -2.40 6.58
C ARG A 88 4.05 -3.43 6.31
N TYR A 89 3.00 -3.40 7.13
CA TYR A 89 1.80 -4.22 6.96
C TYR A 89 0.58 -3.33 6.75
N LEU A 90 -0.26 -3.63 5.77
CA LEU A 90 -1.47 -2.88 5.45
C LEU A 90 -2.67 -3.82 5.51
N THR A 91 -3.65 -3.50 6.35
CA THR A 91 -4.82 -4.33 6.59
C THR A 91 -6.11 -3.50 6.64
N GLY A 92 -7.23 -4.16 6.37
CA GLY A 92 -8.56 -3.56 6.30
C GLY A 92 -9.58 -4.56 5.77
N SER A 93 -10.86 -4.17 5.77
CA SER A 93 -11.95 -5.01 5.28
C SER A 93 -12.04 -5.02 3.74
N PHE A 94 -11.01 -5.49 3.04
CA PHE A 94 -10.91 -5.37 1.57
C PHE A 94 -11.83 -6.32 0.80
N ASN A 95 -12.05 -7.53 1.33
CA ASN A 95 -12.94 -8.51 0.68
C ASN A 95 -14.40 -8.32 1.10
N HIS A 96 -14.65 -8.15 2.41
CA HIS A 96 -16.01 -8.02 2.92
C HIS A 96 -16.58 -6.60 2.70
N GLY A 97 -15.74 -5.57 2.70
CA GLY A 97 -16.16 -4.20 2.46
C GLY A 97 -16.92 -3.55 3.63
N SER A 98 -16.70 -4.04 4.86
CA SER A 98 -17.37 -3.49 6.04
C SER A 98 -16.70 -2.20 6.52
N MET A 99 -17.48 -1.13 6.65
CA MET A 99 -17.05 0.15 7.24
C MET A 99 -16.86 0.06 8.76
N ALA A 100 -16.18 1.07 9.32
CA ALA A 100 -15.81 1.18 10.74
C ALA A 100 -14.83 0.09 11.22
N ASN A 101 -14.01 -0.47 10.32
CA ASN A 101 -13.11 -1.58 10.64
C ASN A 101 -11.73 -1.14 11.16
N ALA A 102 -11.25 0.05 10.77
CA ALA A 102 -9.86 0.46 11.01
C ALA A 102 -9.46 0.43 12.49
N LEU A 103 -10.26 1.07 13.35
CA LEU A 103 -9.96 1.15 14.78
C LEU A 103 -9.97 -0.23 15.44
N GLN A 104 -10.91 -1.10 15.06
CA GLN A 104 -11.02 -2.44 15.63
C GLN A 104 -9.80 -3.29 15.25
N TRP A 105 -9.35 -3.20 13.98
CA TRP A 105 -8.10 -3.83 13.56
C TRP A 105 -6.90 -3.27 14.33
N GLN A 106 -6.84 -1.96 14.52
CA GLN A 106 -5.71 -1.34 15.22
C GLN A 106 -5.59 -1.85 16.66
N LEU A 107 -6.72 -1.93 17.37
CA LEU A 107 -6.75 -2.50 18.71
C LEU A 107 -6.29 -3.96 18.70
N ALA A 108 -6.76 -4.77 17.75
CA ALA A 108 -6.34 -6.16 17.63
C ALA A 108 -4.83 -6.31 17.42
N GLN A 109 -4.20 -5.42 16.65
CA GLN A 109 -2.76 -5.45 16.38
C GLN A 109 -1.90 -5.00 17.57
N GLN A 110 -2.44 -4.20 18.49
CA GLN A 110 -1.72 -3.74 19.69
C GLN A 110 -1.82 -4.73 20.85
N LEU A 111 -2.81 -5.62 20.84
CA LEU A 111 -2.96 -6.64 21.87
C LEU A 111 -1.84 -7.68 21.73
N PRO A 112 -1.30 -8.19 22.85
CA PRO A 112 -0.37 -9.30 22.79
C PRO A 112 -1.05 -10.48 22.08
N PRO A 113 -0.29 -11.28 21.31
CA PRO A 113 -0.82 -12.51 20.74
C PRO A 113 -1.48 -13.29 21.88
N LYS A 114 -2.74 -13.68 21.69
CA LYS A 114 -3.47 -14.47 22.70
C LYS A 114 -2.60 -15.70 22.99
N ALA A 115 -2.06 -15.77 24.21
CA ALA A 115 -1.40 -16.97 24.69
C ALA A 115 -2.35 -18.14 24.44
N ASP A 116 -1.81 -19.21 23.85
CA ASP A 116 -2.51 -20.41 23.43
C ASP A 116 -3.55 -20.82 24.48
N LYS A 117 -4.79 -20.41 24.22
CA LYS A 117 -5.99 -20.90 24.88
C LYS A 117 -6.87 -21.36 23.73
N TRP A 118 -6.48 -22.49 23.13
CA TRP A 118 -7.15 -23.79 23.21
C TRP A 118 -6.14 -24.88 22.84
#